data_AF-A0A9X3RTE4-F1
#
_entry.id   AF-A0A9X3RTE4-F1
#
_cell.length_a   1.000
_cell.length_b   1.000
_cell.length_c   1.000
_cell.angle_alpha   90.00
_cell.angle_beta   90.00
_cell.angle_gamma   90.00
#
_symmetry.space_group_name_H-M   'P 1'
#
loop_
_entity.id
_entity.type
_entity.pdbx_description
1 polymer ?
#
loop_
_entity_poly.entity_id
_entity_poly.type
_entity_poly.pdbx_seq_one_letter_code
_entity_poly.pdbx_strand_id
1 'polypeptide(L)'
;MSILRKLSREGWMVFTAVLTAVAVVAAMFTVPGETAGAQEGKPSDFEPNLTLGDSAKKKELHGSDTSWGMLVWAGEPVTPNPGVTRKGPNPKNNVGWAWCLEPVESYTPHETMQLYDRAKAEKLKVPPEYHDAVINLGREMKSAAARGDKKAAANYYVYLTMFVAHHPESKAALAGTITGENPYYRQKEGHKNFPGYSGSHEEFTKLTGYRVAGRIDSPTLEKVPSVEIPKQPEDAYITVVWPSGARNGHAQTVMPVDQPGLPEKEETPTPEPPATDQPTEDTETTESEEPTEDTET
;
A
#
# COMPACT_ATOMS: atom_id res chain seq x y z
N MET A 1 -60.79 -10.15 6.10
CA MET A 1 -60.87 -10.06 4.63
C MET A 1 -60.06 -8.83 4.21
N SER A 2 -58.77 -9.01 3.96
CA SER A 2 -58.16 -9.19 2.62
C SER A 2 -57.76 -7.86 1.97
N ILE A 3 -56.56 -7.37 2.29
CA ILE A 3 -55.76 -6.54 1.37
C ILE A 3 -54.37 -7.19 1.28
N LEU A 4 -54.36 -8.45 0.86
CA LEU A 4 -53.21 -9.16 0.33
C LEU A 4 -53.55 -9.44 -1.13
N ARG A 5 -53.11 -8.58 -2.04
CA ARG A 5 -52.88 -8.84 -3.48
C ARG A 5 -52.49 -7.55 -4.18
N LYS A 6 -51.20 -7.39 -4.40
CA LYS A 6 -50.54 -6.96 -5.65
C LYS A 6 -49.17 -6.40 -5.32
N LEU A 7 -48.23 -7.31 -5.04
CA LEU A 7 -46.83 -7.07 -5.33
C LEU A 7 -46.39 -8.20 -6.28
N SER A 8 -45.90 -7.77 -7.43
CA SER A 8 -45.49 -8.61 -8.56
C SER A 8 -44.40 -9.60 -8.14
N ARG A 9 -44.49 -10.83 -8.65
CA ARG A 9 -43.55 -11.94 -8.42
C ARG A 9 -42.12 -11.68 -8.95
N GLU A 10 -41.89 -10.57 -9.62
CA GLU A 10 -40.56 -10.18 -10.14
C GLU A 10 -39.80 -9.20 -9.23
N GLY A 11 -40.49 -8.56 -8.26
CA GLY A 11 -39.86 -7.62 -7.33
C GLY A 11 -39.15 -8.25 -6.13
N TRP A 12 -39.36 -9.55 -5.89
CA TRP A 12 -38.72 -10.27 -4.78
C TRP A 12 -37.42 -10.98 -5.18
N MET A 13 -37.26 -11.34 -6.46
CA MET A 13 -36.03 -11.99 -6.95
C MET A 13 -34.82 -11.04 -7.08
N VAL A 14 -35.03 -9.72 -7.12
CA VAL A 14 -33.92 -8.75 -7.14
C VAL A 14 -33.40 -8.43 -5.74
N PHE A 15 -34.21 -8.57 -4.70
CA PHE A 15 -33.80 -8.31 -3.31
C PHE A 15 -33.19 -9.52 -2.60
N THR A 16 -33.29 -10.73 -3.19
CA THR A 16 -32.61 -11.95 -2.71
C THR A 16 -31.41 -12.37 -3.56
N ALA A 17 -30.96 -11.53 -4.48
CA ALA A 17 -29.73 -11.75 -5.26
C ALA A 17 -28.55 -10.84 -4.83
N VAL A 18 -28.76 -9.91 -3.88
CA VAL A 18 -27.73 -8.98 -3.36
C VAL A 18 -27.33 -9.31 -1.91
N LEU A 19 -27.81 -10.42 -1.33
CA LEU A 19 -27.54 -10.81 0.06
C LEU A 19 -27.04 -12.27 0.20
N THR A 20 -26.29 -12.78 -0.79
CA THR A 20 -25.71 -14.12 -0.70
C THR A 20 -24.32 -14.18 -1.37
N ALA A 21 -23.33 -13.51 -0.78
CA ALA A 21 -21.91 -13.83 -1.01
C ALA A 21 -20.94 -13.25 0.05
N VAL A 22 -21.34 -13.04 1.30
CA VAL A 22 -20.37 -12.76 2.40
C VAL A 22 -20.83 -13.44 3.68
N ALA A 23 -20.77 -14.78 3.71
CA ALA A 23 -20.69 -15.57 4.93
C ALA A 23 -20.41 -17.02 4.54
N VAL A 24 -19.14 -17.42 4.41
CA VAL A 24 -18.53 -18.67 4.91
C VAL A 24 -17.03 -18.56 4.62
N VAL A 25 -16.23 -18.19 5.62
CA VAL A 25 -15.07 -18.98 6.10
C VAL A 25 -14.85 -18.56 7.56
N ALA A 26 -15.65 -19.14 8.45
CA ALA A 26 -15.28 -19.30 9.84
C ALA A 26 -15.12 -20.80 10.07
N ALA A 27 -13.93 -21.17 10.54
CA ALA A 27 -13.44 -22.52 10.85
C ALA A 27 -13.07 -23.42 9.66
N MET A 28 -11.76 -23.66 9.52
CA MET A 28 -10.98 -24.84 9.06
C MET A 28 -9.73 -24.25 8.38
N PHE A 29 -8.59 -23.98 9.03
CA PHE A 29 -7.85 -24.75 10.02
C PHE A 29 -7.23 -23.82 11.07
N THR A 30 -7.46 -24.13 12.35
CA THR A 30 -6.41 -23.94 13.34
C THR A 30 -5.32 -24.98 13.04
N VAL A 31 -4.31 -24.61 12.25
CA VAL A 31 -3.05 -25.34 12.27
C VAL A 31 -2.36 -24.96 13.58
N PRO A 32 -2.08 -25.90 14.50
CA PRO A 32 -1.27 -25.61 15.67
C PRO A 32 0.21 -25.55 15.26
N GLY A 33 0.80 -24.35 15.31
CA GLY A 33 2.24 -24.07 15.11
C GLY A 33 2.62 -23.97 13.63
N GLU A 34 3.27 -22.91 13.14
CA GLU A 34 4.17 -21.96 13.77
C GLU A 34 3.58 -20.54 13.74
N THR A 35 3.55 -19.86 14.88
CA THR A 35 3.78 -18.41 14.84
C THR A 35 5.15 -18.22 14.21
N ALA A 36 5.21 -17.89 12.92
CA ALA A 36 6.44 -17.39 12.32
C ALA A 36 6.91 -16.22 13.21
N GLY A 37 8.01 -16.42 13.93
CA GLY A 37 8.58 -15.38 14.79
C GLY A 37 8.92 -14.18 13.91
N ALA A 38 8.40 -13.00 14.23
CA ALA A 38 8.50 -11.84 13.35
C ALA A 38 9.76 -11.01 13.60
N GLN A 39 10.89 -11.69 13.49
CA GLN A 39 12.14 -11.06 13.15
C GLN A 39 12.81 -11.88 12.04
N GLU A 40 12.49 -11.54 10.79
CA GLU A 40 13.13 -12.17 9.61
C GLU A 40 14.53 -11.59 9.35
N GLY A 41 14.84 -10.40 9.89
CA GLY A 41 16.18 -9.79 9.79
C GLY A 41 16.46 -8.67 10.80
N LYS A 42 17.61 -8.02 10.63
CA LYS A 42 17.96 -6.75 11.28
C LYS A 42 17.49 -5.59 10.41
N PRO A 43 17.30 -4.37 10.97
CA PRO A 43 16.95 -3.20 10.17
C PRO A 43 17.92 -2.96 9.00
N SER A 44 19.21 -3.24 9.16
CA SER A 44 20.21 -3.05 8.09
C SER A 44 20.12 -4.07 6.94
N ASP A 45 19.34 -5.13 7.09
CA ASP A 45 19.38 -6.26 6.17
C ASP A 45 18.58 -5.99 4.89
N PHE A 46 17.78 -4.91 4.83
CA PHE A 46 16.98 -4.56 3.65
C PHE A 46 17.83 -4.38 2.40
N GLU A 47 17.36 -4.87 1.27
CA GLU A 47 18.00 -4.63 -0.02
C GLU A 47 17.56 -3.28 -0.61
N PRO A 48 18.49 -2.38 -0.99
CA PRO A 48 18.14 -1.12 -1.64
C PRO A 48 17.33 -1.36 -2.91
N ASN A 49 16.10 -0.82 -2.95
CA ASN A 49 15.25 -0.97 -4.12
C ASN A 49 15.64 0.03 -5.21
N LEU A 50 16.00 -0.45 -6.39
CA LEU A 50 16.46 0.41 -7.49
C LEU A 50 15.39 0.66 -8.57
N THR A 51 14.25 -0.02 -8.50
CA THR A 51 13.33 -0.20 -9.65
C THR A 51 11.87 0.17 -9.41
N LEU A 52 11.40 0.32 -8.16
CA LEU A 52 9.98 0.58 -7.86
C LEU A 52 9.49 1.90 -8.48
N GLY A 53 10.20 2.99 -8.19
CA GLY A 53 9.91 4.30 -8.75
C GLY A 53 10.47 4.47 -10.16
N ASP A 54 9.84 5.36 -10.93
CA ASP A 54 10.28 5.68 -12.28
C ASP A 54 11.72 6.22 -12.31
N SER A 55 12.59 5.58 -13.09
CA SER A 55 14.00 5.96 -13.22
C SER A 55 14.21 7.38 -13.73
N ALA A 56 13.27 7.95 -14.50
CA ALA A 56 13.33 9.34 -14.93
C ALA A 56 13.21 10.30 -13.75
N LYS A 57 12.37 9.97 -12.76
CA LYS A 57 12.13 10.78 -11.56
C LYS A 57 13.36 10.97 -10.69
N LYS A 58 14.32 10.03 -10.71
CA LYS A 58 15.61 10.16 -10.00
C LYS A 58 16.44 11.38 -10.46
N LYS A 59 16.20 11.84 -11.69
CA LYS A 59 16.87 12.99 -12.33
C LYS A 59 16.01 14.26 -12.30
N GLU A 60 14.87 14.25 -11.61
CA GLU A 60 14.05 15.43 -11.40
C GLU A 60 14.43 16.14 -10.09
N LEU A 61 14.00 17.39 -9.96
CA LEU A 61 14.36 18.32 -8.88
C LEU A 61 14.25 17.73 -7.46
N HIS A 62 13.24 16.92 -7.19
CA HIS A 62 12.96 16.36 -5.86
C HIS A 62 13.29 14.87 -5.76
N GLY A 63 13.72 14.23 -6.86
CA GLY A 63 13.98 12.79 -6.87
C GLY A 63 12.76 11.96 -6.43
N SER A 64 11.53 12.38 -6.76
CA SER A 64 10.30 11.81 -6.18
C SER A 64 9.33 11.25 -7.22
N ASP A 65 8.68 10.14 -6.88
CA ASP A 65 7.61 9.52 -7.66
C ASP A 65 6.33 9.46 -6.83
N THR A 66 5.45 10.44 -7.02
CA THR A 66 4.22 10.59 -6.24
C THR A 66 3.12 9.57 -6.60
N SER A 67 3.35 8.74 -7.62
CA SER A 67 2.39 7.69 -8.02
C SER A 67 2.29 6.55 -7.01
N TRP A 68 3.31 6.39 -6.15
CA TRP A 68 3.40 5.36 -5.11
C TRP A 68 3.11 5.89 -3.69
N GLY A 69 2.53 7.09 -3.57
CA GLY A 69 2.67 7.92 -2.36
C GLY A 69 3.94 8.75 -2.46
N MET A 70 4.46 9.31 -1.37
CA MET A 70 5.68 10.13 -1.42
C MET A 70 6.94 9.25 -1.46
N LEU A 71 7.15 8.54 -2.57
CA LEU A 71 8.35 7.76 -2.84
C LEU A 71 9.47 8.71 -3.27
N VAL A 72 10.65 8.58 -2.66
CA VAL A 72 11.81 9.45 -2.85
C VAL A 72 13.07 8.63 -3.08
N TRP A 73 13.99 9.16 -3.88
CA TRP A 73 15.28 8.54 -4.17
C TRP A 73 16.31 8.90 -3.09
N ALA A 74 16.61 7.93 -2.22
CA ALA A 74 17.66 7.98 -1.19
C ALA A 74 18.86 7.06 -1.53
N GLY A 75 19.03 6.73 -2.82
CA GLY A 75 20.18 5.99 -3.33
C GLY A 75 21.30 6.89 -3.84
N GLU A 76 22.29 6.29 -4.51
CA GLU A 76 23.39 7.01 -5.11
C GLU A 76 22.86 8.08 -6.10
N PRO A 77 23.35 9.32 -6.06
CA PRO A 77 22.89 10.37 -6.96
C PRO A 77 23.11 10.01 -8.44
N VAL A 78 22.10 10.30 -9.27
CA VAL A 78 22.21 10.09 -10.72
C VAL A 78 22.92 11.29 -11.35
N THR A 79 23.82 11.02 -12.31
CA THR A 79 24.54 12.05 -13.07
C THR A 79 23.96 12.23 -14.49
N PRO A 80 23.93 13.45 -15.05
CA PRO A 80 24.15 14.73 -14.36
C PRO A 80 23.05 14.99 -13.34
N ASN A 81 23.41 15.52 -12.17
CA ASN A 81 22.43 15.98 -11.20
C ASN A 81 21.78 17.25 -11.79
N PRO A 82 20.44 17.29 -11.96
CA PRO A 82 19.75 18.42 -12.60
C PRO A 82 19.98 19.78 -11.92
N GLY A 83 20.50 19.81 -10.68
CA GLY A 83 20.27 20.94 -9.79
C GLY A 83 18.78 20.89 -9.38
N VAL A 84 18.36 21.27 -8.17
CA VAL A 84 18.53 22.58 -7.58
C VAL A 84 18.17 22.46 -6.10
N THR A 85 19.06 22.91 -5.22
CA THR A 85 18.80 23.60 -3.94
C THR A 85 20.09 23.50 -3.10
N ARG A 86 20.94 24.53 -3.19
CA ARG A 86 22.17 24.85 -2.41
C ARG A 86 23.22 23.77 -2.03
N LYS A 87 22.90 22.49 -1.85
CA LYS A 87 23.79 21.43 -1.38
C LYS A 87 23.69 20.12 -2.18
N GLY A 88 22.54 19.80 -2.79
CA GLY A 88 22.35 18.56 -3.57
C GLY A 88 22.33 17.28 -2.69
N PRO A 89 22.07 16.10 -3.26
CA PRO A 89 22.05 14.83 -2.55
C PRO A 89 23.45 14.39 -2.12
N ASN A 90 23.55 13.72 -0.97
CA ASN A 90 24.81 13.14 -0.52
C ASN A 90 25.26 11.99 -1.45
N PRO A 91 26.51 12.02 -1.98
CA PRO A 91 27.02 10.99 -2.90
C PRO A 91 27.19 9.60 -2.25
N LYS A 92 27.12 9.50 -0.93
CA LYS A 92 27.26 8.23 -0.20
C LYS A 92 25.92 7.60 0.18
N ASN A 93 24.80 8.18 -0.26
CA ASN A 93 23.47 7.61 -0.05
C ASN A 93 23.38 6.22 -0.69
N ASN A 94 22.82 5.25 0.05
CA ASN A 94 22.82 3.83 -0.36
C ASN A 94 21.50 3.11 -0.02
N VAL A 95 20.38 3.84 0.14
CA VAL A 95 19.07 3.27 0.53
C VAL A 95 18.20 2.89 -0.67
N GLY A 96 18.37 3.56 -1.82
CA GLY A 96 17.53 3.35 -3.01
C GLY A 96 16.20 4.11 -2.94
N TRP A 97 15.16 3.59 -3.60
CA TRP A 97 13.79 4.07 -3.44
C TRP A 97 13.26 3.75 -2.04
N ALA A 98 12.64 4.75 -1.42
CA ALA A 98 12.07 4.66 -0.09
C ALA A 98 10.90 5.64 0.05
N TRP A 99 9.96 5.40 0.96
CA TRP A 99 8.88 6.33 1.23
C TRP A 99 9.26 7.33 2.32
N CYS A 100 8.95 8.60 2.09
CA CYS A 100 9.14 9.66 3.07
C CYS A 100 8.09 9.60 4.19
N LEU A 101 8.49 9.63 5.46
CA LEU A 101 7.55 9.65 6.59
C LEU A 101 7.19 11.06 7.09
N GLU A 102 7.76 12.11 6.50
CA GLU A 102 7.53 13.52 6.81
C GLU A 102 7.21 14.32 5.53
N PRO A 103 6.05 14.09 4.90
CA PRO A 103 5.77 14.55 3.53
C PRO A 103 5.68 16.07 3.35
N VAL A 104 5.55 16.84 4.43
CA VAL A 104 5.33 18.29 4.40
C VAL A 104 6.41 19.00 5.22
N GLU A 105 6.79 20.22 4.80
CA GLU A 105 7.82 21.07 5.44
C GLU A 105 9.20 20.40 5.63
N SER A 106 9.52 19.41 4.79
CA SER A 106 10.77 18.66 4.86
C SER A 106 11.42 18.48 3.49
N TYR A 107 12.73 18.65 3.42
CA TYR A 107 13.60 18.37 2.27
C TYR A 107 13.69 16.88 1.98
N THR A 108 13.46 16.53 0.73
CA THR A 108 13.73 15.18 0.24
C THR A 108 15.22 14.85 0.34
N PRO A 109 15.61 13.56 0.27
CA PRO A 109 17.01 13.17 0.14
C PRO A 109 17.76 13.84 -1.02
N HIS A 110 17.04 14.29 -2.06
CA HIS A 110 17.60 15.00 -3.20
C HIS A 110 18.04 16.44 -2.89
N GLU A 111 17.46 17.04 -1.85
CA GLU A 111 17.60 18.46 -1.50
C GLU A 111 18.56 18.68 -0.31
N THR A 112 19.28 17.64 0.12
CA THR A 112 20.14 17.69 1.30
C THR A 112 21.39 16.81 1.19
N MET A 113 22.49 17.30 1.77
CA MET A 113 23.75 16.56 1.89
C MET A 113 23.80 15.67 3.14
N GLN A 114 22.69 15.52 3.87
CA GLN A 114 22.62 14.55 4.95
C GLN A 114 22.68 13.14 4.38
N LEU A 115 23.43 12.26 5.04
CA LEU A 115 23.66 10.90 4.60
C LEU A 115 22.49 10.00 5.03
N TYR A 116 21.93 9.29 4.06
CA TYR A 116 21.02 8.17 4.25
C TYR A 116 21.82 6.88 4.09
N ASP A 117 22.16 6.26 5.22
CA ASP A 117 23.02 5.09 5.28
C ASP A 117 22.23 3.86 5.76
N ARG A 118 22.10 2.86 4.90
CA ARG A 118 21.53 1.54 5.18
C ARG A 118 22.13 0.93 6.45
N ALA A 119 23.42 1.10 6.70
CA ALA A 119 24.08 0.55 7.89
C ALA A 119 23.58 1.19 9.20
N LYS A 120 22.86 2.32 9.12
CA LYS A 120 22.27 3.04 10.26
C LYS A 120 20.75 2.90 10.32
N ALA A 121 20.18 1.93 9.62
CA ALA A 121 18.76 1.65 9.71
C ALA A 121 18.38 1.24 11.14
N GLU A 122 17.18 1.66 11.56
CA GLU A 122 16.63 1.43 12.90
C GLU A 122 15.21 0.88 12.82
N LYS A 123 14.76 0.27 13.93
CA LYS A 123 13.34 -0.04 14.13
C LYS A 123 12.60 1.27 14.44
N LEU A 124 11.54 1.56 13.71
CA LEU A 124 10.66 2.69 14.01
C LEU A 124 10.00 2.49 15.37
N LYS A 125 10.02 3.54 16.21
CA LYS A 125 9.32 3.53 17.49
C LYS A 125 7.85 3.85 17.27
N VAL A 126 6.99 2.89 17.57
CA VAL A 126 5.53 3.03 17.46
C VAL A 126 4.92 2.89 18.87
N PRO A 127 4.01 3.77 19.30
CA PRO A 127 3.27 3.56 20.53
C PRO A 127 2.57 2.20 20.52
N PRO A 128 2.65 1.39 21.60
CA PRO A 128 2.14 0.01 21.62
C PRO A 128 0.66 -0.10 21.21
N GLU A 129 -0.15 0.90 21.53
CA GLU A 129 -1.56 0.94 21.16
C GLU A 129 -1.80 0.96 19.64
N TYR A 130 -0.83 1.47 18.86
CA TYR A 130 -0.91 1.54 17.40
C TYR A 130 -0.15 0.43 16.69
N HIS A 131 0.53 -0.44 17.43
CA HIS A 131 1.41 -1.49 16.87
C HIS A 131 0.70 -2.31 15.79
N ASP A 132 -0.44 -2.91 16.11
CA ASP A 132 -1.17 -3.80 15.20
C ASP A 132 -1.59 -3.06 13.91
N ALA A 133 -2.07 -1.82 14.03
CA ALA A 133 -2.50 -1.01 12.89
C ALA A 133 -1.32 -0.63 11.98
N VAL A 134 -0.20 -0.19 12.56
CA VAL A 134 0.99 0.23 11.81
C VAL A 134 1.65 -0.96 11.12
N ILE A 135 1.80 -2.09 11.80
CA ILE A 135 2.39 -3.30 11.21
C ILE A 135 1.47 -3.85 10.12
N ASN A 136 0.15 -3.87 10.32
CA ASN A 136 -0.80 -4.27 9.27
C ASN A 136 -0.65 -3.39 8.02
N LEU A 137 -0.66 -2.06 8.17
CA LEU A 137 -0.48 -1.13 7.05
C LEU A 137 0.88 -1.30 6.36
N GLY A 138 1.96 -1.52 7.13
CA GLY A 138 3.28 -1.78 6.57
C GLY A 138 3.30 -3.03 5.69
N ARG A 139 2.65 -4.12 6.14
CA ARG A 139 2.53 -5.38 5.38
C ARG A 139 1.69 -5.19 4.12
N GLU A 140 0.56 -4.49 4.22
CA GLU A 140 -0.29 -4.18 3.06
C GLU A 140 0.47 -3.33 2.03
N MET A 141 1.27 -2.38 2.49
CA MET A 141 2.09 -1.52 1.65
C MET A 141 3.24 -2.28 0.97
N LYS A 142 3.97 -3.14 1.70
CA LYS A 142 4.99 -4.06 1.14
C LYS A 142 4.38 -4.94 0.06
N SER A 143 3.23 -5.53 0.35
CA SER A 143 2.50 -6.42 -0.55
C SER A 143 1.98 -5.70 -1.81
N ALA A 144 1.46 -4.47 -1.66
CA ALA A 144 1.05 -3.65 -2.80
C ALA A 144 2.23 -3.27 -3.71
N ALA A 145 3.38 -2.93 -3.13
CA ALA A 145 4.59 -2.64 -3.90
C ALA A 145 5.08 -3.86 -4.68
N ALA A 146 5.08 -5.06 -4.07
CA ALA A 146 5.46 -6.30 -4.74
C ALA A 146 4.55 -6.62 -5.95
N ARG A 147 3.26 -6.33 -5.86
CA ARG A 147 2.29 -6.54 -6.95
C ARG A 147 2.26 -5.45 -8.02
N GLY A 148 3.01 -4.37 -7.88
CA GLY A 148 2.90 -3.25 -8.82
C GLY A 148 1.69 -2.32 -8.56
N ASP A 149 0.95 -2.49 -7.46
CA ASP A 149 -0.29 -1.77 -7.18
C ASP A 149 0.00 -0.38 -6.57
N LYS A 150 0.30 0.55 -7.46
CA LYS A 150 0.57 1.97 -7.13
C LYS A 150 -0.53 2.61 -6.31
N LYS A 151 -1.79 2.32 -6.64
CA LYS A 151 -2.96 2.95 -6.03
C LYS A 151 -3.10 2.50 -4.58
N ALA A 152 -3.02 1.19 -4.34
CA ALA A 152 -3.07 0.63 -2.99
C ALA A 152 -1.87 1.10 -2.15
N ALA A 153 -0.65 1.05 -2.72
CA ALA A 153 0.55 1.54 -2.05
C ALA A 153 0.45 3.02 -1.64
N ALA A 154 -0.08 3.88 -2.52
CA ALA A 154 -0.30 5.29 -2.21
C ALA A 154 -1.34 5.52 -1.09
N ASN A 155 -2.41 4.70 -1.05
CA ASN A 155 -3.39 4.74 0.03
C ASN A 155 -2.78 4.31 1.37
N TYR A 156 -2.13 3.15 1.40
CA TYR A 156 -1.50 2.62 2.63
C TYR A 156 -0.37 3.52 3.13
N TYR A 157 0.37 4.16 2.22
CA TYR A 157 1.35 5.20 2.55
C TYR A 157 0.72 6.34 3.34
N VAL A 158 -0.38 6.93 2.83
CA VAL A 158 -1.09 8.03 3.52
C VAL A 158 -1.61 7.56 4.89
N TYR A 159 -2.16 6.35 4.96
CA TYR A 159 -2.66 5.79 6.21
C TYR A 159 -1.56 5.54 7.25
N LEU A 160 -0.46 4.91 6.86
CA LEU A 160 0.66 4.60 7.75
C LEU A 160 1.29 5.88 8.27
N THR A 161 1.50 6.85 7.39
CA THR A 161 2.15 8.12 7.72
C THR A 161 1.33 8.93 8.72
N MET A 162 -0.01 8.80 8.75
CA MET A 162 -0.86 9.45 9.75
C MET A 162 -0.51 9.04 11.20
N PHE A 163 -0.06 7.80 11.41
CA PHE A 163 0.36 7.32 12.73
C PHE A 163 1.78 7.77 13.08
N VAL A 164 2.69 7.81 12.10
CA VAL A 164 4.13 7.86 12.37
C VAL A 164 4.79 9.21 12.08
N ALA A 165 4.14 10.11 11.32
CA ALA A 165 4.67 11.45 11.10
C ALA A 165 4.76 12.22 12.43
N HIS A 166 5.85 12.96 12.62
CA HIS A 166 6.06 13.77 13.81
C HIS A 166 5.68 15.23 13.56
N HIS A 167 5.85 15.74 12.35
CA HIS A 167 5.57 17.14 12.06
C HIS A 167 4.05 17.40 12.07
N PRO A 168 3.55 18.40 12.84
CA PRO A 168 2.13 18.75 12.86
C PRO A 168 1.56 19.07 11.49
N GLU A 169 2.37 19.68 10.62
CA GLU A 169 1.98 20.03 9.25
C GLU A 169 1.76 18.80 8.36
N SER A 170 2.64 17.79 8.49
CA SER A 170 2.44 16.48 7.87
C SER A 170 1.14 15.85 8.35
N LYS A 171 0.90 15.83 9.67
CA LYS A 171 -0.35 15.29 10.24
C LYS A 171 -1.59 16.01 9.75
N ALA A 172 -1.56 17.34 9.67
CA ALA A 172 -2.68 18.13 9.18
C ALA A 172 -2.99 17.86 7.70
N ALA A 173 -1.95 17.79 6.86
CA ALA A 173 -2.12 17.44 5.45
C ALA A 173 -2.67 16.01 5.25
N LEU A 174 -2.19 15.05 6.03
CA LEU A 174 -2.68 13.65 6.01
C LEU A 174 -4.12 13.57 6.50
N ALA A 175 -4.45 14.23 7.62
CA ALA A 175 -5.81 14.30 8.15
C ALA A 175 -6.79 14.88 7.12
N GLY A 176 -6.49 16.06 6.57
CA GLY A 176 -7.33 16.70 5.55
C GLY A 176 -7.47 15.88 4.27
N THR A 177 -6.48 15.04 3.94
CA THR A 177 -6.53 14.11 2.81
C THR A 177 -7.39 12.88 3.11
N ILE A 178 -7.22 12.25 4.28
CA ILE A 178 -7.94 11.05 4.68
C ILE A 178 -9.43 11.35 4.87
N THR A 179 -9.76 12.45 5.55
CA THR A 179 -11.15 12.87 5.79
C THR A 179 -11.80 13.47 4.55
N GLY A 180 -10.99 13.92 3.58
CA GLY A 180 -11.45 14.66 2.40
C GLY A 180 -11.81 16.12 2.66
N GLU A 181 -11.67 16.59 3.91
CA GLU A 181 -12.05 17.96 4.30
C GLU A 181 -11.11 19.01 3.70
N ASN A 182 -9.81 18.72 3.58
CA ASN A 182 -8.84 19.62 2.94
C ASN A 182 -7.61 18.89 2.36
N PRO A 183 -7.74 18.22 1.21
CA PRO A 183 -6.61 17.53 0.55
C PRO A 183 -5.54 18.50 -0.03
N TYR A 184 -5.79 19.81 0.04
CA TYR A 184 -4.91 20.87 -0.46
C TYR A 184 -4.27 21.66 0.70
N TYR A 185 -4.27 21.12 1.92
CA TYR A 185 -3.77 21.81 3.11
C TYR A 185 -2.40 22.47 2.85
N ARG A 186 -2.35 23.81 2.99
CA ARG A 186 -1.19 24.69 2.74
C ARG A 186 -0.55 24.64 1.34
N GLN A 187 -1.21 24.03 0.37
CA GLN A 187 -0.76 24.04 -1.02
C GLN A 187 -1.22 25.32 -1.73
N LYS A 188 -0.26 26.20 -2.07
CA LYS A 188 -0.56 27.49 -2.70
C LYS A 188 -1.01 27.36 -4.15
N GLU A 189 -0.56 26.31 -4.83
CA GLU A 189 -0.77 26.10 -6.28
C GLU A 189 -2.03 25.26 -6.57
N GLY A 190 -2.84 24.94 -5.55
CA GLY A 190 -4.07 24.16 -5.71
C GLY A 190 -3.83 22.69 -6.07
N HIS A 191 -2.61 22.19 -5.93
CA HIS A 191 -2.27 20.78 -6.10
C HIS A 191 -2.58 20.00 -4.82
N LYS A 192 -3.08 18.77 -4.96
CA LYS A 192 -3.30 17.88 -3.81
C LYS A 192 -1.96 17.55 -3.15
N ASN A 193 -1.92 17.48 -1.83
CA ASN A 193 -0.73 17.02 -1.10
C ASN A 193 -0.33 15.60 -1.50
N PHE A 194 -1.31 14.72 -1.72
CA PHE A 194 -1.10 13.32 -2.09
C PHE A 194 -1.91 13.00 -3.36
N PRO A 195 -1.38 13.30 -4.56
CA PRO A 195 -2.13 13.16 -5.81
C PRO A 195 -2.47 11.71 -6.17
N GLY A 196 -1.64 10.74 -5.75
CA GLY A 196 -1.90 9.30 -5.93
C GLY A 196 -2.92 8.70 -4.96
N TYR A 197 -3.32 9.45 -3.92
CA TYR A 197 -4.29 8.98 -2.94
C TYR A 197 -5.70 8.95 -3.52
N SER A 198 -6.38 7.84 -3.26
CA SER A 198 -7.75 7.59 -3.74
C SER A 198 -8.61 6.79 -2.75
N GLY A 199 -8.08 6.56 -1.54
CA GLY A 199 -8.80 5.88 -0.48
C GLY A 199 -9.80 6.79 0.23
N SER A 200 -10.36 6.31 1.34
CA SER A 200 -11.34 7.07 2.13
C SER A 200 -11.09 7.00 3.64
N HIS A 201 -11.78 7.85 4.39
CA HIS A 201 -11.78 7.80 5.86
C HIS A 201 -12.41 6.50 6.39
N GLU A 202 -13.39 5.94 5.67
CA GLU A 202 -14.02 4.66 5.99
C GLU A 202 -13.04 3.50 5.80
N GLU A 203 -12.31 3.47 4.68
CA GLU A 203 -11.27 2.47 4.42
C GLU A 203 -10.15 2.54 5.47
N PHE A 204 -9.68 3.76 5.77
CA PHE A 204 -8.73 3.99 6.87
C PHE A 204 -9.25 3.40 8.19
N THR A 205 -10.51 3.67 8.53
CA THR A 205 -11.12 3.19 9.77
C THR A 205 -11.22 1.67 9.80
N LYS A 206 -11.63 1.05 8.69
CA LYS A 206 -11.77 -0.39 8.57
C LYS A 206 -10.43 -1.11 8.69
N LEU A 207 -9.38 -0.58 8.08
CA LEU A 207 -8.05 -1.22 8.06
C LEU A 207 -7.27 -1.05 9.36
N THR A 208 -7.53 0.05 10.09
CA THR A 208 -6.70 0.44 11.23
C THR A 208 -7.42 0.33 12.56
N GLY A 209 -8.76 0.29 12.57
CA GLY A 209 -9.55 0.41 13.79
C GLY A 209 -9.50 1.80 14.44
N TYR A 210 -8.96 2.80 13.74
CA TYR A 210 -8.90 4.19 14.18
C TYR A 210 -9.58 5.10 13.18
N ARG A 211 -10.20 6.18 13.67
CA ARG A 211 -10.66 7.27 12.82
C ARG A 211 -9.88 8.54 13.13
N VAL A 212 -9.56 9.30 12.08
CA VAL A 212 -9.13 10.70 12.24
C VAL A 212 -10.27 11.51 12.85
N ALA A 213 -9.97 12.27 13.88
CA ALA A 213 -10.89 13.13 14.62
C ALA A 213 -10.21 14.46 15.00
N GLY A 214 -10.95 15.33 15.71
CA GLY A 214 -10.47 16.66 16.06
C GLY A 214 -10.48 17.63 14.88
N ARG A 215 -9.77 18.74 15.03
CA ARG A 215 -9.59 19.74 13.96
C ARG A 215 -8.42 19.35 13.07
N ILE A 216 -8.46 19.67 11.78
CA ILE A 216 -7.36 19.34 10.84
C ILE A 216 -6.01 19.88 11.31
N ASP A 217 -5.96 21.05 11.95
CA ASP A 217 -4.71 21.67 12.43
C ASP A 217 -4.13 20.98 13.68
N SER A 218 -4.91 20.12 14.34
CA SER A 218 -4.50 19.35 15.51
C SER A 218 -5.27 18.02 15.55
N PRO A 219 -5.05 17.13 14.55
CA PRO A 219 -5.84 15.93 14.40
C PRO A 219 -5.48 14.89 15.45
N THR A 220 -6.46 14.12 15.88
CA THR A 220 -6.29 12.99 16.79
C THR A 220 -6.72 11.69 16.12
N LEU A 221 -6.22 10.57 16.64
CA LEU A 221 -6.65 9.23 16.25
C LEU A 221 -7.49 8.65 17.38
N GLU A 222 -8.76 8.37 17.08
CA GLU A 222 -9.69 7.80 18.05
C GLU A 222 -9.97 6.34 17.69
N LYS A 223 -9.77 5.44 18.65
CA LYS A 223 -10.05 4.01 18.48
C LYS A 223 -11.56 3.81 18.28
N VAL A 224 -11.93 3.00 17.31
CA VAL A 224 -13.32 2.63 17.01
C VAL A 224 -13.61 1.24 17.59
N PRO A 225 -14.37 1.11 18.69
CA PRO A 225 -14.50 -0.15 19.42
C PRO A 225 -15.14 -1.30 18.63
N SER A 226 -15.92 -0.97 17.59
CA SER A 226 -16.61 -1.96 16.75
C SER A 226 -15.74 -2.52 15.62
N VAL A 227 -14.51 -2.03 15.44
CA VAL A 227 -13.59 -2.49 14.40
C VAL A 227 -12.47 -3.27 15.06
N GLU A 228 -12.39 -4.56 14.74
CA GLU A 228 -11.33 -5.43 15.21
C GLU A 228 -10.09 -5.30 14.31
N ILE A 229 -8.92 -5.13 14.93
CA ILE A 229 -7.64 -5.04 14.22
C ILE A 229 -6.97 -6.40 14.35
N PRO A 230 -6.60 -7.07 13.24
CA PRO A 230 -5.88 -8.32 13.32
C PRO A 230 -4.58 -8.15 14.10
N LYS A 231 -4.40 -9.00 15.12
CA LYS A 231 -3.18 -9.04 15.93
C LYS A 231 -1.96 -9.27 15.04
N GLN A 232 -0.94 -8.45 15.23
CA GLN A 232 0.33 -8.60 14.52
C GLN A 232 1.39 -9.19 15.46
N PRO A 233 2.40 -9.88 14.94
CA PRO A 233 3.48 -10.39 15.77
C PRO A 233 4.21 -9.28 16.55
N GLU A 234 4.41 -9.48 17.85
CA GLU A 234 4.93 -8.45 18.76
C GLU A 234 6.37 -7.99 18.45
N ASP A 235 7.16 -8.81 17.76
CA ASP A 235 8.53 -8.51 17.35
C ASP A 235 8.65 -7.86 15.96
N ALA A 236 7.55 -7.79 15.20
CA ALA A 236 7.49 -7.13 13.90
C ALA A 236 7.78 -5.63 14.02
N TYR A 237 8.39 -5.06 13.00
CA TYR A 237 8.76 -3.65 13.01
C TYR A 237 8.86 -3.04 11.61
N ILE A 238 8.66 -1.72 11.54
CA ILE A 238 8.98 -0.92 10.36
C ILE A 238 10.46 -0.52 10.42
N THR A 239 11.18 -0.79 9.33
CA THR A 239 12.56 -0.36 9.11
C THR A 239 12.56 1.08 8.60
N VAL A 240 13.37 1.94 9.22
CA VAL A 240 13.55 3.33 8.78
C VAL A 240 15.03 3.71 8.75
N VAL A 241 15.37 4.67 7.90
CA VAL A 241 16.69 5.30 7.84
C VAL A 241 16.53 6.79 8.14
N TRP A 242 17.20 7.23 9.20
CA TRP A 242 17.26 8.64 9.57
C TRP A 242 18.39 9.33 8.81
N PRO A 243 18.18 10.57 8.32
CA PRO A 243 19.26 11.32 7.71
C PRO A 243 20.32 11.69 8.76
N SER A 244 21.60 11.62 8.39
CA SER A 244 22.68 11.91 9.33
C SER A 244 22.73 13.39 9.72
N GLY A 245 22.81 13.68 11.01
CA GLY A 245 22.84 15.04 11.54
C GLY A 245 21.90 15.14 12.74
N ALA A 246 21.78 16.33 13.33
CA ALA A 246 20.83 16.53 14.42
C ALA A 246 19.41 16.19 13.93
N ARG A 247 18.67 15.40 14.72
CA ARG A 247 17.25 15.01 14.52
C ARG A 247 16.26 16.20 14.36
N ASN A 248 16.77 17.43 14.34
CA ASN A 248 16.04 18.69 14.19
C ASN A 248 16.21 19.31 12.79
N GLY A 249 16.80 18.57 11.85
CA GLY A 249 16.90 19.01 10.46
C GLY A 249 15.57 18.82 9.74
N HIS A 250 15.28 19.68 8.77
CA HIS A 250 14.15 19.54 7.86
C HIS A 250 14.32 18.34 6.89
N ALA A 251 15.26 17.42 7.09
CA ALA A 251 15.45 16.30 6.18
C ALA A 251 14.51 15.16 6.56
N GLN A 252 13.87 14.56 5.56
CA GLN A 252 12.85 13.53 5.76
C GLN A 252 13.44 12.23 6.28
N THR A 253 12.79 11.58 7.26
CA THR A 253 13.04 10.16 7.54
C THR A 253 12.44 9.31 6.42
N VAL A 254 13.14 8.25 6.02
CA VAL A 254 12.68 7.37 4.94
C VAL A 254 12.46 5.94 5.41
N MET A 255 11.44 5.30 4.85
CA MET A 255 11.10 3.89 5.02
C MET A 255 11.47 3.13 3.72
N PRO A 256 12.51 2.29 3.72
CA PRO A 256 12.91 1.53 2.52
C PRO A 256 11.76 0.67 1.98
N VAL A 257 11.79 0.36 0.68
CA VAL A 257 10.76 -0.50 0.07
C VAL A 257 10.80 -1.92 0.62
N ASP A 258 12.01 -2.49 0.71
CA ASP A 258 12.22 -3.75 1.39
C ASP A 258 12.18 -3.56 2.92
N GLN A 259 11.47 -4.46 3.60
CA GLN A 259 11.11 -4.35 5.00
C GLN A 259 11.37 -5.70 5.71
N PRO A 260 12.63 -5.98 6.11
CA PRO A 260 13.02 -7.26 6.74
C PRO A 260 12.43 -7.47 8.14
N GLY A 261 11.81 -6.44 8.71
CA GLY A 261 11.09 -6.51 9.98
C GLY A 261 9.61 -6.86 9.85
N LEU A 262 9.10 -7.00 8.62
CA LEU A 262 7.70 -7.29 8.36
C LEU A 262 7.54 -8.71 7.81
N PRO A 263 6.72 -9.55 8.45
CA PRO A 263 6.47 -10.89 7.95
C PRO A 263 5.77 -10.82 6.60
N GLU A 264 6.04 -11.79 5.74
CA GLU A 264 5.30 -11.93 4.50
C GLU A 264 3.79 -12.03 4.77
N LYS A 265 2.99 -11.52 3.83
CA LYS A 265 1.56 -11.79 3.84
C LYS A 265 1.38 -13.15 3.19
N GLU A 266 0.76 -14.10 3.89
CA GLU A 266 0.27 -15.30 3.23
C GLU A 266 -0.70 -14.84 2.14
N GLU A 267 -0.29 -14.99 0.89
CA GLU A 267 -1.20 -14.77 -0.23
C GLU A 267 -2.20 -15.91 -0.17
N THR A 268 -3.46 -15.60 0.16
CA THR A 268 -4.53 -16.55 -0.16
C THR A 268 -4.48 -16.77 -1.67
N PRO A 269 -4.33 -18.01 -2.15
CA PRO A 269 -4.29 -18.26 -3.57
C PRO A 269 -5.55 -17.66 -4.19
N THR A 270 -5.35 -16.82 -5.21
CA THR A 270 -6.47 -16.36 -6.03
C THR A 270 -7.11 -17.63 -6.59
N PRO A 271 -8.41 -17.88 -6.39
CA PRO A 271 -9.05 -19.05 -6.98
C PRO A 271 -8.80 -18.99 -8.48
N GLU A 272 -8.12 -20.01 -9.01
CA GLU A 272 -7.98 -20.17 -10.45
C GLU A 272 -9.37 -20.05 -11.08
N PRO A 273 -9.53 -19.24 -12.15
CA PRO A 273 -10.78 -19.26 -12.89
C PRO A 273 -11.03 -20.71 -13.32
N PRO A 274 -12.26 -21.24 -13.15
CA PRO A 274 -12.55 -22.61 -13.52
C PRO A 274 -12.10 -22.82 -14.97
N ALA A 275 -11.30 -23.87 -15.18
CA ALA A 275 -10.94 -24.32 -16.51
C ALA A 275 -12.22 -24.42 -17.31
N THR A 276 -12.34 -23.57 -18.33
CA THR A 276 -13.44 -23.68 -19.28
C THR A 276 -13.11 -24.90 -20.12
N ASP A 277 -13.74 -26.03 -19.84
CA ASP A 277 -13.74 -27.19 -20.72
C ASP A 277 -14.27 -26.73 -22.07
N GLN A 278 -13.37 -26.38 -22.99
CA GLN A 278 -13.71 -26.34 -24.40
C GLN A 278 -13.90 -27.79 -24.84
N PRO A 279 -15.04 -28.14 -25.46
CA PRO A 279 -15.19 -29.46 -26.05
C PRO A 279 -14.14 -29.60 -27.14
N THR A 280 -13.32 -30.65 -27.02
CA THR A 280 -12.41 -31.10 -28.07
C THR A 280 -13.29 -31.59 -29.22
N GLU A 281 -13.17 -30.98 -30.40
CA GLU A 281 -13.80 -31.47 -31.62
C GLU A 281 -13.13 -32.81 -32.00
N ASP A 282 -13.80 -33.91 -31.66
CA ASP A 282 -13.42 -35.25 -32.11
C ASP A 282 -13.62 -35.34 -33.62
N THR A 283 -12.50 -35.41 -34.36
CA THR A 283 -12.51 -35.82 -35.76
C THR A 283 -12.55 -37.35 -35.82
N GLU A 284 -13.74 -37.94 -35.79
CA GLU A 284 -13.92 -39.34 -36.23
C GLU A 284 -14.12 -39.36 -37.74
N THR A 285 -13.12 -39.89 -38.44
CA THR A 285 -13.24 -40.30 -39.85
C THR A 285 -13.75 -41.74 -39.83
N THR A 286 -14.98 -41.97 -40.26
CA THR A 286 -15.49 -43.33 -40.51
C THR A 286 -15.87 -43.44 -41.97
N GLU A 287 -15.02 -44.17 -42.69
CA GLU A 287 -15.19 -44.70 -44.04
C GLU A 287 -16.17 -45.89 -44.00
N SER A 288 -17.18 -45.86 -44.88
CA SER A 288 -18.01 -46.98 -45.40
C SER A 288 -19.29 -46.36 -45.99
N GLU A 289 -19.80 -46.66 -47.18
CA GLU A 289 -19.68 -47.81 -48.08
C GLU A 289 -20.13 -47.32 -49.49
N GLU A 290 -19.50 -47.82 -50.55
CA GLU A 290 -20.07 -47.81 -51.91
C GLU A 290 -21.39 -48.62 -51.94
N PRO A 291 -22.30 -48.31 -52.88
CA PRO A 291 -22.38 -49.21 -54.03
C PRO A 291 -22.51 -48.51 -55.38
N THR A 292 -21.99 -49.23 -56.36
CA THR A 292 -22.03 -49.06 -57.81
C THR A 292 -23.45 -49.15 -58.38
N GLU A 293 -23.79 -48.30 -59.37
CA GLU A 293 -24.34 -48.73 -60.68
C GLU A 293 -24.63 -47.53 -61.61
N ASP A 294 -23.84 -47.50 -62.70
CA ASP A 294 -24.20 -47.34 -64.11
C ASP A 294 -25.28 -46.38 -64.66
N THR A 295 -24.87 -45.83 -65.81
CA THR A 295 -25.57 -45.57 -67.08
C THR A 295 -26.02 -44.14 -67.45
N GLU A 296 -25.30 -43.60 -68.44
CA GLU A 296 -25.70 -42.87 -69.67
C GLU A 296 -26.81 -41.79 -69.55
N THR A 297 -26.60 -40.55 -69.99
CA THR A 297 -26.25 -40.13 -71.36
C THR A 297 -25.71 -38.70 -71.37
#